data_AF-A0A1F3K4V5-F1
#
_entry.id   AF-A0A1F3K4V5-F1
#
_cell.length_a   1.000
_cell.length_b   1.000
_cell.length_c   1.000
_cell.angle_alpha   90.00
_cell.angle_beta   90.00
_cell.angle_gamma   90.00
#
_symmetry.space_group_name_H-M   'P 1'
#
loop_
_entity.id
_entity.type
_entity.pdbx_description
1 polymer ?
#
loop_
_entity_poly.entity_id
_entity_poly.type
_entity_poly.pdbx_seq_one_letter_code
_entity_poly.pdbx_strand_id
1 'polypeptide(L)'
;MRKTVNIPGFFLWLAMWLIGSSFTPGVSSPCNSPDCLFKISRSRDANEIWYALNFKSDGSLNNDSPVRAFWVKKTDGNRTEPLTWVQNRYAYDVELLGNTENKPNSIQFRFVSYTKHSFEFRQSGENRYKVFTKSNNKEIEVTRIFVQIDGGSFWGLLFPLLN
;
A
#
# COMPACT_ATOMS: atom_id res chain seq x y z
N MET A 1 -36.39 28.34 -63.28
CA MET A 1 -37.34 27.86 -62.25
C MET A 1 -36.57 26.99 -61.24
N ARG A 2 -36.05 27.57 -60.15
CA ARG A 2 -35.44 26.81 -59.06
C ARG A 2 -36.36 26.91 -57.86
N LYS A 3 -36.90 25.77 -57.45
CA LYS A 3 -37.77 25.63 -56.27
C LYS A 3 -36.89 25.75 -55.02
N THR A 4 -37.20 26.71 -54.17
CA THR A 4 -36.75 26.78 -52.79
C THR A 4 -37.45 25.69 -51.98
N VAL A 5 -36.69 24.74 -51.43
CA VAL A 5 -37.18 23.81 -50.40
C VAL A 5 -36.51 24.21 -49.10
N ASN A 6 -37.37 24.54 -48.15
CA ASN A 6 -37.08 24.90 -46.77
C ASN A 6 -36.79 23.60 -45.99
N ILE A 7 -35.60 23.48 -45.40
CA ILE A 7 -35.24 22.35 -44.52
C ILE A 7 -35.24 22.93 -43.11
N PRO A 8 -36.13 22.46 -42.20
CA PRO A 8 -36.12 22.93 -40.82
C PRO A 8 -34.86 22.43 -40.12
N GLY A 9 -34.40 23.22 -39.16
CA GLY A 9 -33.13 23.01 -38.48
C GLY A 9 -32.95 21.65 -37.83
N PHE A 10 -31.72 21.47 -37.34
CA PHE A 10 -31.24 20.34 -36.55
C PHE A 10 -30.50 19.27 -37.36
N PHE A 11 -29.26 19.56 -37.80
CA PHE A 11 -28.12 18.63 -37.71
C PHE A 11 -26.83 19.25 -38.29
N LEU A 12 -25.70 18.96 -37.65
CA LEU A 12 -24.30 19.25 -38.04
C LEU A 12 -23.80 20.71 -38.01
N TRP A 13 -23.20 21.10 -36.88
CA TRP A 13 -21.75 21.37 -36.77
C TRP A 13 -21.42 21.91 -35.36
N LEU A 14 -20.77 21.10 -34.51
CA LEU A 14 -19.61 21.57 -33.76
C LEU A 14 -18.74 20.38 -33.37
N ALA A 15 -17.63 20.28 -34.09
CA ALA A 15 -16.32 19.78 -33.70
C ALA A 15 -16.23 18.90 -32.44
N MET A 16 -15.74 17.68 -32.66
CA MET A 16 -14.63 17.10 -31.90
C MET A 16 -14.01 18.06 -30.86
N TRP A 17 -14.39 17.89 -29.61
CA TRP A 17 -13.49 18.10 -28.48
C TRP A 17 -13.03 16.73 -27.99
N LEU A 18 -12.14 16.13 -28.78
CA LEU A 18 -11.08 15.32 -28.21
C LEU A 18 -10.17 16.28 -27.48
N ILE A 19 -10.10 16.17 -26.16
CA ILE A 19 -8.87 15.90 -25.42
C ILE A 19 -9.34 15.36 -24.07
N GLY A 20 -9.13 14.06 -23.88
CA GLY A 20 -9.18 13.47 -22.56
C GLY A 20 -8.08 14.10 -21.72
N SER A 21 -8.46 14.98 -20.81
CA SER A 21 -7.58 15.34 -19.71
C SER A 21 -7.77 14.29 -18.62
N SER A 22 -7.16 13.12 -18.82
CA SER A 22 -6.71 12.32 -17.68
C SER A 22 -5.64 13.14 -16.97
N PHE A 23 -6.05 14.08 -16.12
CA PHE A 23 -5.18 14.59 -15.08
C PHE A 23 -4.92 13.42 -14.15
N THR A 24 -3.85 12.67 -14.40
CA THR A 24 -3.17 11.97 -13.31
C THR A 24 -2.27 13.00 -12.67
N PRO A 25 -2.66 13.64 -11.55
CA PRO A 25 -1.66 14.33 -10.75
C PRO A 25 -0.60 13.27 -10.42
N GLY A 26 0.65 13.54 -10.78
CA GLY A 26 1.77 12.75 -10.31
C GLY A 26 1.68 12.68 -8.79
N VAL A 27 1.20 11.56 -8.28
CA VAL A 27 1.14 11.32 -6.84
C VAL A 27 2.58 11.17 -6.42
N SER A 28 3.18 12.29 -6.00
CA SER A 28 4.41 12.27 -5.23
C SER A 28 4.20 11.27 -4.11
N SER A 29 4.96 10.19 -4.16
CA SER A 29 4.90 9.14 -3.18
C SER A 29 5.22 9.78 -1.82
N PRO A 30 4.35 9.67 -0.81
CA PRO A 30 4.57 10.32 0.49
C PRO A 30 5.83 9.79 1.20
N CYS A 31 6.36 8.67 0.71
CA CYS A 31 7.68 8.15 1.04
C CYS A 31 8.47 8.07 -0.28
N ASN A 32 9.22 9.12 -0.60
CA ASN A 32 10.14 9.18 -1.75
C ASN A 32 11.56 8.73 -1.36
N SER A 33 11.76 8.23 -0.12
CA SER A 33 13.06 7.76 0.35
C SER A 33 13.37 6.37 -0.24
N PRO A 34 14.63 6.05 -0.57
CA PRO A 34 15.04 4.69 -0.91
C PRO A 34 14.74 3.65 0.20
N ASP A 35 14.43 4.11 1.41
CA ASP A 35 14.15 3.28 2.58
C ASP A 35 12.73 2.70 2.61
N CYS A 36 11.84 3.17 1.73
CA CYS A 36 10.44 2.80 1.71
C CYS A 36 10.28 1.43 1.05
N LEU A 37 9.71 0.47 1.79
CA LEU A 37 9.63 -0.92 1.36
C LEU A 37 8.34 -1.19 0.59
N PHE A 38 7.21 -0.92 1.22
CA PHE A 38 5.88 -1.11 0.65
C PHE A 38 4.83 -0.33 1.44
N LYS A 39 3.59 -0.32 0.94
CA LYS A 39 2.47 0.30 1.62
C LYS A 39 1.24 -0.61 1.69
N ILE A 40 0.43 -0.39 2.71
CA ILE A 40 -0.91 -0.98 2.85
C ILE A 40 -1.94 0.11 2.63
N SER A 41 -2.91 -0.17 1.77
CA SER A 41 -4.07 0.69 1.52
C SER A 41 -5.35 -0.11 1.74
N ARG A 42 -6.45 0.56 2.06
CA ARG A 42 -7.71 -0.09 2.43
C ARG A 42 -8.86 0.45 1.59
N SER A 43 -9.94 -0.33 1.47
CA SER A 43 -11.16 0.13 0.80
C SER A 43 -11.89 1.24 1.57
N ARG A 44 -11.78 1.26 2.90
CA ARG A 44 -12.53 2.15 3.80
C ARG A 44 -12.16 3.63 3.63
N ASP A 45 -10.88 3.93 3.43
CA ASP A 45 -10.38 5.30 3.33
C ASP A 45 -9.10 5.37 2.50
N ALA A 46 -8.79 6.57 2.02
CA ALA A 46 -7.59 6.82 1.23
C ALA A 46 -6.29 6.81 2.05
N ASN A 47 -6.35 6.68 3.39
CA ASN A 47 -5.15 6.70 4.22
C ASN A 47 -4.35 5.41 4.02
N GLU A 48 -3.03 5.57 4.01
CA GLU A 48 -2.09 4.48 3.75
C GLU A 48 -1.23 4.25 4.98
N ILE A 49 -0.79 3.01 5.17
CA ILE A 49 0.24 2.67 6.14
C ILE A 49 1.49 2.34 5.35
N TRP A 50 2.59 3.00 5.68
CA TRP A 50 3.86 2.85 5.00
C TRP A 50 4.82 2.08 5.89
N TYR A 51 5.54 1.16 5.28
CA TYR A 51 6.60 0.38 5.90
C TYR A 51 7.92 0.83 5.30
N ALA A 52 8.86 1.24 6.16
CA ALA A 52 10.18 1.67 5.77
C ALA A 52 11.25 1.04 6.65
N LEU A 53 12.48 1.02 6.17
CA LEU A 53 13.62 0.63 6.99
C LEU A 53 13.76 1.56 8.19
N ASN A 54 14.19 0.97 9.30
CA ASN A 54 14.47 1.67 10.54
C ASN A 54 15.96 1.66 10.79
N PHE A 55 16.58 2.84 10.68
CA PHE A 55 18.00 3.01 10.95
C PHE A 55 18.19 3.58 12.35
N LYS A 56 19.27 3.17 13.01
CA LYS A 56 19.74 3.77 14.26
C LYS A 56 20.32 5.16 13.96
N SER A 57 20.57 5.94 15.01
CA SER A 57 21.15 7.29 14.90
C SER A 57 22.54 7.31 14.24
N ASP A 58 23.25 6.19 14.26
CA ASP A 58 24.55 5.98 13.59
C ASP A 58 24.42 5.62 12.09
N GLY A 59 23.20 5.51 11.56
CA GLY A 59 22.93 5.13 10.18
C GLY A 59 22.96 3.62 9.90
N SER A 60 23.24 2.78 10.90
CA SER A 60 23.16 1.32 10.79
C SER A 60 21.71 0.83 10.83
N LEU A 61 21.39 -0.27 10.15
CA LEU A 61 20.06 -0.88 10.22
C LEU A 61 19.79 -1.36 11.65
N ASN A 62 18.61 -1.06 12.17
CA ASN A 62 18.22 -1.50 13.50
C ASN A 62 17.86 -2.99 13.50
N ASN A 63 18.81 -3.87 13.79
CA ASN A 63 18.59 -5.32 13.78
C ASN A 63 17.47 -5.81 14.71
N ASP A 64 17.17 -5.09 15.80
CA ASP A 64 16.11 -5.47 16.75
C ASP A 64 14.71 -5.13 16.20
N SER A 65 14.62 -4.07 15.40
CA SER A 65 13.38 -3.62 14.77
C SER A 65 13.73 -2.94 13.43
N PRO A 66 14.01 -3.72 12.38
CA PRO A 66 14.58 -3.22 11.13
C PRO A 66 13.55 -2.51 10.25
N VAL A 67 12.27 -2.60 10.61
CA VAL A 67 11.17 -1.99 9.89
C VAL A 67 10.31 -1.18 10.84
N ARG A 68 9.98 0.03 10.41
CA ARG A 68 9.05 0.92 11.08
C ARG A 68 7.81 1.13 10.21
N ALA A 69 6.65 1.12 10.84
CA ALA A 69 5.37 1.40 10.19
C ALA A 69 4.81 2.75 10.67
N PHE A 70 4.21 3.51 9.75
CA PHE A 70 3.62 4.82 10.04
C PHE A 70 2.45 5.14 9.10
N TRP A 71 1.52 5.96 9.56
CA TRP A 71 0.41 6.45 8.75
C TRP A 71 0.87 7.53 7.79
N VAL A 72 0.28 7.53 6.58
CA VAL A 72 0.17 8.68 5.72
C VAL A 72 -1.31 9.03 5.57
N LYS A 73 -1.68 10.19 6.11
CA LYS A 73 -3.04 10.72 6.05
C LYS A 73 -3.26 11.44 4.73
N LYS A 74 -3.59 10.68 3.68
CA LYS A 74 -3.89 11.21 2.34
C LYS A 74 -5.05 12.20 2.34
N THR A 75 -6.00 12.04 3.27
CA THR A 75 -7.15 12.95 3.43
C THR A 75 -6.82 14.22 4.21
N ASP A 76 -5.62 14.32 4.79
CA ASP A 76 -5.16 15.42 5.65
C ASP A 76 -3.77 15.88 5.16
N GLY A 77 -3.72 16.36 3.91
CA GLY A 77 -2.52 16.98 3.34
C GLY A 77 -1.30 16.06 3.16
N ASN A 78 -1.46 14.74 3.10
CA ASN A 78 -0.37 13.75 3.10
C ASN A 78 0.50 13.75 4.37
N ARG A 79 -0.05 14.21 5.50
CA ARG A 79 0.69 14.24 6.77
C ARG A 79 1.08 12.83 7.22
N THR A 80 2.33 12.68 7.66
CA THR A 80 2.82 11.44 8.27
C THR A 80 2.56 11.43 9.76
N GLU A 81 2.07 10.31 10.29
CA GLU A 81 1.88 10.11 11.74
C GLU A 81 2.45 8.76 12.19
N PRO A 82 3.08 8.68 13.38
CA PRO A 82 3.44 7.40 13.96
C PRO A 82 2.20 6.57 14.29
N LEU A 83 2.36 5.25 14.32
CA LEU A 83 1.35 4.37 14.88
C LEU A 83 1.30 4.51 16.40
N THR A 84 0.09 4.41 16.98
CA THR A 84 -0.03 4.27 18.43
C THR A 84 0.55 2.95 18.90
N TRP A 85 0.98 2.86 20.16
CA TRP A 85 1.58 1.63 20.72
C TRP A 85 0.70 0.39 20.53
N VAL A 86 -0.61 0.53 20.78
CA VAL A 86 -1.59 -0.56 20.60
C VAL A 86 -1.71 -0.98 19.13
N GLN A 87 -1.81 -0.01 18.21
CA GLN A 87 -1.89 -0.31 16.77
C GLN A 87 -0.64 -1.00 16.25
N ASN A 88 0.54 -0.57 16.74
CA ASN A 88 1.77 -1.25 16.39
C ASN A 88 1.70 -2.69 16.90
N ARG A 89 1.59 -2.88 18.23
CA ARG A 89 1.70 -4.18 18.88
C ARG A 89 0.73 -5.25 18.38
N TYR A 90 -0.48 -4.88 17.97
CA TYR A 90 -1.54 -5.85 17.64
C TYR A 90 -1.97 -5.87 16.17
N ALA A 91 -1.69 -4.83 15.40
CA ALA A 91 -2.24 -4.70 14.04
C ALA A 91 -1.16 -4.60 12.96
N TYR A 92 -0.18 -3.73 13.12
CA TYR A 92 0.66 -3.31 12.01
C TYR A 92 2.15 -3.61 12.18
N ASP A 93 2.57 -4.07 13.35
CA ASP A 93 3.96 -4.48 13.57
C ASP A 93 4.29 -5.78 12.80
N VAL A 94 5.58 -6.00 12.58
CA VAL A 94 6.12 -7.17 11.90
C VAL A 94 6.96 -7.99 12.85
N GLU A 95 6.76 -9.30 12.81
CA GLU A 95 7.54 -10.27 13.55
C GLU A 95 8.60 -10.86 12.61
N LEU A 96 9.87 -10.78 13.00
CA LEU A 96 10.97 -11.42 12.27
C LEU A 96 11.01 -12.91 12.61
N LEU A 97 11.06 -13.76 11.58
CA LEU A 97 11.16 -15.21 11.72
C LEU A 97 12.62 -15.70 11.64
N GLY A 98 13.54 -14.83 11.21
CA GLY A 98 14.96 -15.14 11.08
C GLY A 98 15.45 -15.05 9.65
N ASN A 99 16.70 -15.48 9.42
CA ASN A 99 17.29 -15.49 8.09
C ASN A 99 16.61 -16.53 7.19
N THR A 100 16.47 -16.22 5.91
CA THR A 100 15.93 -17.18 4.95
C THR A 100 17.00 -18.20 4.58
N GLU A 101 16.67 -19.48 4.69
CA GLU A 101 17.59 -20.55 4.26
C GLU A 101 17.96 -20.40 2.78
N ASN A 102 19.24 -20.61 2.48
CA ASN A 102 19.80 -20.58 1.12
C ASN A 102 19.67 -19.22 0.39
N LYS A 103 19.39 -18.13 1.12
CA LYS A 103 19.37 -16.76 0.57
C LYS A 103 20.15 -15.82 1.48
N PRO A 104 21.40 -15.46 1.14
CA PRO A 104 22.16 -14.51 1.93
C PRO A 104 21.49 -13.13 1.88
N ASN A 105 21.57 -12.39 2.99
CA ASN A 105 21.00 -11.05 3.14
C ASN A 105 19.49 -10.99 2.91
N SER A 106 18.77 -12.06 3.28
CA SER A 106 17.33 -12.00 3.37
C SER A 106 16.78 -12.51 4.71
N ILE A 107 15.75 -11.81 5.18
CA ILE A 107 15.14 -12.01 6.48
C ILE A 107 13.65 -12.26 6.25
N GLN A 108 13.15 -13.37 6.75
CA GLN A 108 11.74 -13.70 6.68
C GLN A 108 10.99 -13.00 7.81
N PHE A 109 9.78 -12.52 7.51
CA PHE A 109 8.91 -11.88 8.49
C PHE A 109 7.43 -12.21 8.22
N ARG A 110 6.58 -11.89 9.19
CA ARG A 110 5.12 -11.90 9.05
C ARG A 110 4.51 -10.72 9.79
N PHE A 111 3.28 -10.35 9.45
CA PHE A 111 2.55 -9.37 10.25
C PHE A 111 2.08 -10.01 11.55
N VAL A 112 2.16 -9.29 12.67
CA VAL A 112 1.63 -9.77 13.96
C VAL A 112 0.14 -10.09 13.87
N SER A 113 -0.60 -9.34 13.05
CA SER A 113 -2.03 -9.54 12.79
C SER A 113 -2.36 -10.62 11.75
N TYR A 114 -1.37 -11.12 11.00
CA TYR A 114 -1.59 -12.06 9.90
C TYR A 114 -0.48 -13.10 9.83
N THR A 115 -0.57 -14.09 10.71
CA THR A 115 0.47 -15.12 10.88
C THR A 115 0.46 -16.22 9.81
N LYS A 116 -0.59 -16.28 8.98
CA LYS A 116 -0.78 -17.32 7.95
C LYS A 116 0.08 -17.12 6.70
N HIS A 117 0.68 -15.95 6.52
CA HIS A 117 1.45 -15.65 5.33
C HIS A 117 2.76 -14.97 5.73
N SER A 118 3.83 -15.34 5.04
CA SER A 118 5.17 -14.83 5.30
C SER A 118 5.66 -14.03 4.10
N PHE A 119 6.57 -13.12 4.41
CA PHE A 119 7.21 -12.22 3.49
C PHE A 119 8.72 -12.27 3.72
N GLU A 120 9.49 -11.77 2.77
CA GLU A 120 10.94 -11.81 2.79
C GLU A 120 11.49 -10.41 2.48
N PHE A 121 12.23 -9.81 3.40
CA PHE A 121 13.09 -8.67 3.09
C PHE A 121 14.33 -9.19 2.36
N ARG A 122 14.65 -8.62 1.20
CA ARG A 122 15.87 -8.95 0.46
C ARG A 122 16.61 -7.70 0.06
N GLN A 123 17.91 -7.68 0.31
CA GLN A 123 18.78 -6.60 -0.09
C GLN A 123 18.97 -6.57 -1.62
N SER A 124 18.83 -5.39 -2.23
CA SER A 124 18.92 -5.13 -3.68
C SER A 124 19.90 -3.97 -3.94
N GLY A 125 21.17 -4.20 -3.59
CA GLY A 125 22.26 -3.21 -3.64
C GLY A 125 22.58 -2.59 -2.28
N GLU A 126 23.40 -1.54 -2.26
CA GLU A 126 23.76 -0.83 -1.02
C GLU A 126 22.51 -0.21 -0.38
N ASN A 127 22.20 -0.65 0.85
CA ASN A 127 21.11 -0.15 1.70
C ASN A 127 19.70 -0.11 1.10
N ARG A 128 19.46 -0.76 -0.05
CA ARG A 128 18.13 -0.89 -0.62
C ARG A 128 17.59 -2.27 -0.30
N TYR A 129 16.39 -2.30 0.25
CA TYR A 129 15.69 -3.55 0.54
C TYR A 129 14.38 -3.58 -0.22
N LYS A 130 14.02 -4.77 -0.69
CA LYS A 130 12.74 -5.05 -1.34
C LYS A 130 12.03 -6.15 -0.59
N VAL A 131 10.70 -6.14 -0.65
CA VAL A 131 9.87 -7.17 -0.03
C VAL A 131 9.39 -8.13 -1.08
N PHE A 132 9.49 -9.42 -0.80
CA PHE A 132 8.99 -10.48 -1.65
C PHE A 132 8.00 -11.35 -0.89
N THR A 133 7.05 -11.92 -1.62
CA THR A 133 6.21 -13.01 -1.12
C THR A 133 6.12 -14.12 -2.17
N LYS A 134 5.62 -15.28 -1.77
CA LYS A 134 5.33 -16.39 -2.67
C LYS A 134 3.83 -16.57 -2.82
N SER A 135 3.36 -16.61 -4.06
CA SER A 135 1.99 -16.98 -4.41
C SER A 135 2.01 -17.94 -5.60
N ASN A 136 1.29 -19.06 -5.51
CA ASN A 136 1.25 -20.09 -6.55
C ASN A 136 2.65 -20.53 -7.03
N ASN A 137 3.57 -20.73 -6.07
CA ASN A 137 4.97 -21.09 -6.32
C ASN A 137 5.79 -20.07 -7.15
N LYS A 138 5.26 -18.86 -7.34
CA LYS A 138 5.96 -17.73 -7.97
C LYS A 138 6.30 -16.69 -6.92
N GLU A 139 7.49 -16.12 -7.05
CA GLU A 139 7.94 -15.02 -6.22
C GLU A 139 7.41 -13.70 -6.79
N ILE A 140 6.89 -12.83 -5.93
CA ILE A 140 6.27 -11.56 -6.29
C ILE A 140 6.89 -10.46 -5.42
N GLU A 141 7.39 -9.39 -6.04
CA GLU A 141 7.80 -8.18 -5.33
C GLU A 141 6.55 -7.46 -4.79
N VAL A 142 6.53 -7.21 -3.48
CA VAL A 142 5.44 -6.53 -2.79
C VAL A 142 5.79 -5.05 -2.70
N THR A 143 5.14 -4.24 -3.52
CA THR A 143 5.21 -2.78 -3.45
C THR A 143 3.96 -2.17 -2.78
N ARG A 144 2.82 -2.87 -2.90
CA ARG A 144 1.53 -2.46 -2.33
C ARG A 144 0.69 -3.68 -1.94
N ILE A 145 0.11 -3.63 -0.75
CA ILE A 145 -0.96 -4.53 -0.30
C ILE A 145 -2.26 -3.72 -0.25
N PHE A 146 -3.31 -4.24 -0.89
CA PHE A 146 -4.65 -3.65 -0.81
C PHE A 146 -5.54 -4.57 0.03
N VAL A 147 -6.12 -4.02 1.10
CA VAL A 147 -7.05 -4.74 1.96
C VAL A 147 -8.45 -4.26 1.65
N GLN A 148 -9.22 -5.14 1.01
CA GLN A 148 -10.65 -4.98 0.87
C GLN A 148 -11.30 -5.38 2.19
N ILE A 149 -12.07 -4.46 2.77
CA ILE A 149 -12.91 -4.73 3.94
C ILE A 149 -14.34 -4.84 3.41
N ASP A 150 -14.86 -6.07 3.39
CA ASP A 150 -16.27 -6.33 3.15
C ASP A 150 -16.99 -6.49 4.49
N GLY A 151 -18.19 -5.91 4.59
CA GLY A 151 -18.88 -5.64 5.86
C GLY A 151 -19.00 -6.83 6.83
N GLY A 152 -18.53 -6.59 8.05
CA GLY A 152 -18.77 -7.37 9.26
C GLY A 152 -18.38 -6.50 10.45
N SER A 153 -19.33 -6.24 11.35
CA SER A 153 -19.10 -5.44 12.55
C SER A 153 -17.91 -5.99 13.34
N PHE A 154 -17.00 -5.11 13.77
CA PHE A 154 -15.90 -5.41 14.71
C PHE A 154 -16.34 -6.11 16.01
N TRP A 155 -17.66 -6.21 16.25
CA TRP A 155 -18.34 -6.78 17.41
C TRP A 155 -18.82 -8.23 17.25
N GLY A 156 -18.64 -8.90 16.10
CA GLY A 156 -19.14 -10.26 15.87
C GLY A 156 -18.42 -11.39 16.63
N LEU A 157 -17.35 -11.10 17.39
CA LEU A 157 -16.56 -12.11 18.10
C LEU A 157 -16.83 -12.20 19.61
N LEU A 158 -17.71 -11.35 20.19
CA LEU A 158 -17.96 -11.37 21.65
C LEU A 158 -19.28 -12.03 22.09
N PHE A 159 -20.14 -12.52 21.20
CA PHE A 159 -21.34 -13.25 21.61
C PHE A 159 -21.67 -14.44 20.70
N PRO A 160 -21.14 -15.63 21.02
CA PRO A 160 -21.76 -16.87 20.58
C PRO A 160 -22.10 -17.74 21.80
N LEU A 161 -22.82 -17.21 22.79
CA LEU A 161 -23.50 -18.01 23.81
C LEU A 161 -24.73 -17.22 24.28
N LEU A 162 -25.85 -17.42 23.61
CA LEU A 162 -27.22 -17.38 24.11
C LEU A 162 -28.16 -17.50 22.90
N ASN A 163 -28.40 -18.73 22.47
CA ASN A 163 -29.74 -19.24 22.17
C ASN A 163 -29.71 -20.76 22.23
#